data_AF-A0AAU1RFH7-F1
#
_entry.id   AF-A0AAU1RFH7-F1
#
_cell.length_a   1.000
_cell.length_b   1.000
_cell.length_c   1.000
_cell.angle_alpha   90.00
_cell.angle_beta   90.00
_cell.angle_gamma   90.00
#
_symmetry.space_group_name_H-M   'P 1'
#
loop_
_entity.id
_entity.type
_entity.pdbx_description
1 polymer ?
#
loop_
_entity_poly.entity_id
_entity_poly.type
_entity_poly.pdbx_seq_one_letter_code
_entity_poly.pdbx_strand_id
1 'polypeptide(L)'
;MRNKSIVITATAVTALLTLTACGGSGNPSLGGIGGDSVAGPANGEGDGGPNEGTLENPTKNGGVNGNAPKNGTAFQKLPKAATMAAAARFVNGFTRCDPIKPVTSGSNGSSTGPDEKFIKAATVTEHGTCGSRGRTSIYMIKDPKAFQTAFKAEIAAKGGGGNPNGGIVIGQDFAVGSESSDAMSSLLTPQAGLLMLNCHPEFTAPSGYRKEPALVKGCVLTDYYVD
;
A
#
# COMPACT_ATOMS: atom_id res chain seq x y z
N MET A 1 7.11 -57.02 27.97
CA MET A 1 8.49 -56.84 27.45
C MET A 1 9.00 -55.49 27.94
N ARG A 2 10.14 -55.44 28.63
CA ARG A 2 10.82 -54.17 28.98
C ARG A 2 11.54 -53.65 27.74
N ASN A 3 11.42 -52.38 27.40
CA ASN A 3 12.50 -51.68 26.71
C ASN A 3 12.57 -50.19 27.08
N LYS A 4 13.82 -49.75 27.24
CA LYS A 4 14.28 -48.56 27.95
C LYS A 4 13.85 -47.25 27.27
N SER A 5 13.57 -46.24 28.09
CA SER A 5 13.58 -44.83 27.68
C SER A 5 14.98 -44.40 27.25
N ILE A 6 15.07 -43.50 26.27
CA ILE A 6 16.24 -42.65 26.04
C ILE A 6 15.76 -41.20 26.09
N VAL A 7 16.38 -40.43 26.97
CA VAL A 7 16.24 -38.97 27.08
C VAL A 7 17.42 -38.35 26.36
N ILE A 8 17.18 -37.34 25.51
CA ILE A 8 18.24 -36.45 25.02
C ILE A 8 17.79 -35.02 25.29
N THR A 9 18.62 -34.29 26.04
CA THR A 9 18.37 -32.93 26.52
C THR A 9 19.19 -31.90 25.74
N ALA A 10 18.51 -30.79 25.43
CA ALA A 10 18.99 -29.42 25.20
C ALA A 10 20.46 -29.13 24.80
N THR A 11 20.61 -28.26 23.80
CA THR A 11 21.65 -27.22 23.79
C THR A 11 21.00 -25.84 23.68
N ALA A 12 21.50 -24.89 24.48
CA ALA A 12 20.84 -23.62 24.74
C ALA A 12 21.17 -22.52 23.71
N VAL A 13 20.21 -21.60 23.52
CA VAL A 13 20.42 -20.33 22.84
C VAL A 13 21.40 -19.48 23.66
N THR A 14 22.46 -18.97 23.03
CA THR A 14 23.27 -17.89 23.59
C THR A 14 23.38 -16.78 22.54
N ALA A 15 22.61 -15.70 22.74
CA ALA A 15 22.80 -14.46 22.02
C ALA A 15 23.75 -13.57 22.82
N LEU A 16 24.81 -13.04 22.18
CA LEU A 16 25.54 -11.90 22.71
C LEU A 16 25.17 -10.66 21.90
N LEU A 17 24.50 -9.73 22.57
CA LEU A 17 24.31 -8.35 22.13
C LEU A 17 25.57 -7.55 22.47
N THR A 18 26.13 -6.84 21.50
CA THR A 18 27.12 -5.77 21.74
C THR A 18 26.45 -4.42 21.48
N LEU A 19 26.23 -3.65 22.55
CA LEU A 19 25.68 -2.29 22.45
C LEU A 19 26.80 -1.22 22.43
N THR A 20 26.48 -0.15 21.70
CA THR A 20 26.94 1.25 21.90
C THR A 20 28.43 1.55 21.93
N ALA A 21 28.88 2.23 20.86
CA ALA A 21 29.83 3.33 20.96
C ALA A 21 29.11 4.64 20.57
N CYS A 22 29.12 5.64 21.45
CA CYS A 22 28.73 7.02 21.11
C CYS A 22 29.97 7.82 20.74
N GLY A 23 29.87 8.71 19.74
CA GLY A 23 30.86 9.76 19.55
C GLY A 23 30.92 10.36 18.14
N GLY A 24 30.92 11.70 18.07
CA GLY A 24 31.51 12.44 16.94
C GLY A 24 30.53 13.20 16.04
N SER A 25 30.38 14.50 16.29
CA SER A 25 29.73 15.45 15.38
C SER A 25 30.49 15.56 14.05
N GLY A 26 29.77 15.70 12.94
CA GLY A 26 30.35 15.97 11.63
C GLY A 26 29.31 16.39 10.60
N ASN A 27 29.12 17.69 10.44
CA ASN A 27 28.19 18.27 9.46
C ASN A 27 28.99 18.80 8.26
N PRO A 28 28.91 18.22 7.05
CA PRO A 28 29.42 18.86 5.85
C PRO A 28 28.31 19.64 5.14
N SER A 29 28.33 20.96 5.29
CA SER A 29 27.62 21.87 4.38
C SER A 29 28.32 21.85 3.00
N LEU A 30 27.57 21.53 1.95
CA LEU A 30 27.92 21.66 0.52
C LEU A 30 26.67 21.26 -0.29
N GLY A 31 26.09 22.06 -1.18
CA GLY A 31 26.31 23.47 -1.49
C GLY A 31 25.12 23.96 -2.34
N GLY A 32 24.80 25.25 -2.26
CA GLY A 32 23.69 25.81 -3.04
C GLY A 32 24.06 26.07 -4.50
N ILE A 33 23.09 25.91 -5.40
CA ILE A 33 23.03 26.63 -6.68
C ILE A 33 21.58 27.07 -6.87
N GLY A 34 21.38 28.40 -6.91
CA GLY A 34 20.08 29.02 -7.12
C GLY A 34 19.71 29.14 -8.60
N GLY A 35 18.51 29.67 -8.86
CA GLY A 35 17.98 29.89 -10.20
C GLY A 35 16.54 30.39 -10.14
N ASP A 36 16.37 31.68 -9.86
CA ASP A 36 15.06 32.34 -9.83
C ASP A 36 14.33 32.30 -11.17
N SER A 37 12.99 32.16 -11.13
CA SER A 37 12.07 32.85 -12.07
C SER A 37 10.58 32.79 -11.63
N VAL A 38 10.20 33.80 -10.85
CA VAL A 38 8.97 34.63 -11.00
C VAL A 38 7.60 33.96 -11.35
N ALA A 39 6.78 33.80 -10.30
CA ALA A 39 5.38 34.25 -10.11
C ALA A 39 4.26 34.06 -11.17
N GLY A 40 3.12 33.55 -10.68
CA GLY A 40 1.76 33.76 -11.17
C GLY A 40 0.74 33.29 -10.11
N PRO A 41 -0.37 34.01 -9.85
CA PRO A 41 -1.22 33.73 -8.69
C PRO A 41 -2.21 32.57 -8.94
N ALA A 42 -2.28 31.61 -8.02
CA ALA A 42 -3.32 30.60 -7.99
C ALA A 42 -4.53 31.09 -7.18
N ASN A 43 -5.47 31.75 -7.85
CA ASN A 43 -6.85 31.82 -7.36
C ASN A 43 -7.50 30.46 -7.64
N GLY A 44 -8.01 29.79 -6.61
CA GLY A 44 -8.71 28.52 -6.80
C GLY A 44 -10.07 28.74 -7.46
N GLU A 45 -10.34 28.03 -8.56
CA GLU A 45 -11.60 27.35 -8.87
C GLU A 45 -11.44 26.50 -10.15
N GLY A 46 -11.35 25.16 -10.03
CA GLY A 46 -11.42 24.22 -11.16
C GLY A 46 -10.14 24.01 -11.99
N ASP A 47 -9.19 23.23 -11.48
CA ASP A 47 -7.80 23.09 -11.96
C ASP A 47 -7.54 22.42 -13.34
N GLY A 48 -8.56 22.24 -14.20
CA GLY A 48 -8.44 21.48 -15.46
C GLY A 48 -7.73 22.23 -16.61
N GLY A 49 -6.39 22.36 -16.55
CA GLY A 49 -5.57 23.08 -17.55
C GLY A 49 -5.28 22.29 -18.85
N PRO A 50 -4.89 22.96 -19.96
CA PRO A 50 -4.91 22.36 -21.32
C PRO A 50 -3.95 21.21 -21.64
N ASN A 51 -3.11 20.75 -20.69
CA ASN A 51 -2.07 19.72 -20.91
C ASN A 51 -2.03 18.64 -19.80
N GLU A 52 -3.10 18.47 -19.03
CA GLU A 52 -3.26 17.36 -18.09
C GLU A 52 -3.75 16.07 -18.81
N GLY A 53 -3.04 14.94 -18.76
CA GLY A 53 -3.62 13.64 -19.19
C GLY A 53 -2.75 12.48 -19.70
N THR A 54 -1.66 12.70 -20.45
CA THR A 54 -0.82 11.63 -21.06
C THR A 54 0.27 11.15 -20.09
N LEU A 55 1.03 10.06 -20.29
CA LEU A 55 2.42 10.08 -19.78
C LEU A 55 3.27 10.43 -21.00
N GLU A 56 3.30 11.71 -21.35
CA GLU A 56 4.26 12.68 -20.79
C GLU A 56 3.84 13.50 -19.54
N ASN A 57 2.53 13.69 -19.24
CA ASN A 57 2.01 14.40 -18.03
C ASN A 57 0.50 14.12 -17.67
N PRO A 58 0.11 13.19 -16.74
CA PRO A 58 -1.28 12.67 -16.64
C PRO A 58 -2.15 13.05 -15.43
N THR A 59 -3.47 12.86 -15.56
CA THR A 59 -4.45 13.03 -14.46
C THR A 59 -5.56 11.95 -14.43
N LYS A 60 -6.85 12.33 -14.34
CA LYS A 60 -7.73 12.04 -13.19
C LYS A 60 -7.68 10.61 -12.57
N ASN A 61 -7.62 9.53 -13.36
CA ASN A 61 -7.46 8.16 -12.85
C ASN A 61 -6.36 7.35 -13.57
N GLY A 62 -5.21 7.97 -13.79
CA GLY A 62 -3.96 7.36 -14.23
C GLY A 62 -2.78 8.32 -14.13
N GLY A 63 -2.82 9.21 -13.12
CA GLY A 63 -2.10 10.48 -13.10
C GLY A 63 -0.58 10.42 -12.88
N VAL A 64 0.11 11.52 -13.17
CA VAL A 64 1.39 11.93 -12.58
C VAL A 64 1.39 13.43 -12.28
N ASN A 65 1.97 13.77 -11.15
CA ASN A 65 2.42 15.13 -10.84
C ASN A 65 3.90 15.04 -10.44
N GLY A 66 4.54 16.18 -10.18
CA GLY A 66 6.00 16.39 -10.14
C GLY A 66 6.91 15.46 -9.30
N ASN A 67 6.38 14.57 -8.45
CA ASN A 67 7.17 13.60 -7.67
C ASN A 67 7.17 12.16 -8.26
N ALA A 68 6.43 11.90 -9.34
CA ALA A 68 6.40 10.56 -9.96
C ALA A 68 7.65 10.27 -10.82
N PRO A 69 8.19 9.04 -10.83
CA PRO A 69 9.24 8.64 -11.77
C PRO A 69 8.77 8.68 -13.22
N LYS A 70 9.48 9.43 -14.07
CA LYS A 70 9.19 9.65 -15.51
C LYS A 70 9.06 8.39 -16.39
N ASN A 71 9.34 7.21 -15.86
CA ASN A 71 9.35 5.94 -16.60
C ASN A 71 8.17 5.01 -16.28
N GLY A 72 7.20 5.43 -15.45
CA GLY A 72 6.00 4.63 -15.16
C GLY A 72 6.26 3.30 -14.42
N THR A 73 7.49 3.08 -13.92
CA THR A 73 7.92 1.82 -13.26
C THR A 73 7.55 1.74 -11.78
N ALA A 74 6.58 2.54 -11.34
CA ALA A 74 6.38 2.75 -9.92
C ALA A 74 5.79 1.55 -9.19
N PHE A 75 4.90 0.80 -9.85
CA PHE A 75 4.38 -0.46 -9.31
C PHE A 75 5.52 -1.46 -9.03
N GLN A 76 6.52 -1.54 -9.93
CA GLN A 76 7.70 -2.40 -9.79
C GLN A 76 8.67 -1.95 -8.67
N LYS A 77 8.46 -0.76 -8.09
CA LYS A 77 9.24 -0.22 -6.96
C LYS A 77 8.52 -0.38 -5.62
N LEU A 78 7.26 -0.81 -5.60
CA LEU A 78 6.52 -1.04 -4.36
C LEU A 78 7.14 -2.21 -3.57
N PRO A 79 6.99 -2.24 -2.23
CA PRO A 79 7.37 -3.38 -1.41
C PRO A 79 6.80 -4.71 -1.92
N LYS A 80 7.58 -5.77 -1.75
CA LYS A 80 7.20 -7.15 -2.09
C LYS A 80 7.36 -8.04 -0.85
N ALA A 81 6.39 -8.91 -0.59
CA ALA A 81 6.37 -9.75 0.60
C ALA A 81 6.59 -11.25 0.32
N ALA A 82 6.19 -11.75 -0.84
CA ALA A 82 6.20 -13.17 -1.25
C ALA A 82 5.40 -14.17 -0.39
N THR A 83 5.09 -13.86 0.87
CA THR A 83 4.31 -14.71 1.79
C THR A 83 3.46 -13.87 2.74
N MET A 84 2.34 -14.42 3.22
CA MET A 84 1.50 -13.75 4.24
C MET A 84 2.26 -13.42 5.52
N ALA A 85 3.14 -14.30 5.98
CA ALA A 85 3.94 -14.05 7.18
C ALA A 85 4.89 -12.85 7.01
N ALA A 86 5.48 -12.66 5.84
CA ALA A 86 6.29 -11.50 5.52
C ALA A 86 5.44 -10.23 5.32
N ALA A 87 4.27 -10.34 4.68
CA ALA A 87 3.34 -9.22 4.51
C ALA A 87 2.82 -8.72 5.87
N ALA A 88 2.42 -9.64 6.76
CA ALA A 88 2.00 -9.31 8.12
C ALA A 88 3.13 -8.65 8.93
N ARG A 89 4.37 -9.16 8.84
CA ARG A 89 5.55 -8.52 9.48
C ARG A 89 5.83 -7.13 8.94
N PHE A 90 5.72 -6.94 7.62
CA PHE A 90 5.87 -5.64 6.98
C PHE A 90 4.82 -4.65 7.49
N VAL A 91 3.53 -5.02 7.40
CA VAL A 91 2.41 -4.21 7.89
C VAL A 91 2.53 -3.92 9.38
N ASN A 92 3.00 -4.89 10.18
CA ASN A 92 3.24 -4.73 11.62
C ASN A 92 4.31 -3.67 11.96
N GLY A 93 5.17 -3.30 11.02
CA GLY A 93 6.12 -2.19 11.18
C GLY A 93 5.47 -0.80 11.16
N PHE A 94 4.24 -0.68 10.64
CA PHE A 94 3.53 0.60 10.45
C PHE A 94 2.18 0.66 11.17
N THR A 95 1.51 -0.48 11.38
CA THR A 95 0.23 -0.58 12.10
C THR A 95 0.12 -1.92 12.80
N ARG A 96 -0.62 -2.04 13.90
CA ARG A 96 -0.69 -3.28 14.70
C ARG A 96 -1.29 -4.42 13.88
N CYS A 97 -0.46 -5.41 13.51
CA CYS A 97 -0.85 -6.54 12.67
C CYS A 97 -0.34 -7.90 13.18
N ASP A 98 -0.07 -8.01 14.49
CA ASP A 98 0.30 -9.25 15.17
C ASP A 98 -0.73 -9.59 16.27
N PRO A 99 -1.26 -10.83 16.35
CA PRO A 99 -1.11 -11.91 15.37
C PRO A 99 -1.99 -11.73 14.13
N ILE A 100 -1.46 -12.17 12.98
CA ILE A 100 -2.25 -12.41 11.76
C ILE A 100 -3.08 -13.69 11.92
N LYS A 101 -4.35 -13.66 11.52
CA LYS A 101 -5.28 -14.80 11.55
C LYS A 101 -5.70 -15.14 10.12
N PRO A 102 -5.54 -16.39 9.65
CA PRO A 102 -6.03 -16.76 8.33
C PRO A 102 -7.56 -16.67 8.28
N VAL A 103 -8.10 -16.14 7.19
CA VAL A 103 -9.54 -16.06 6.94
C VAL A 103 -9.92 -17.21 6.00
N THR A 104 -10.77 -18.11 6.48
CA THR A 104 -11.33 -19.19 5.66
C THR A 104 -12.51 -18.67 4.83
N SER A 105 -12.63 -19.16 3.59
CA SER A 105 -13.79 -18.88 2.70
C SER A 105 -15.13 -19.02 3.44
N GLY A 106 -16.04 -18.07 3.25
CA GLY A 106 -17.31 -18.00 3.99
C GLY A 106 -17.25 -17.19 5.30
N SER A 107 -16.08 -16.67 5.70
CA SER A 107 -15.96 -15.76 6.85
C SER A 107 -16.03 -14.31 6.39
N ASN A 108 -16.82 -13.48 7.08
CA ASN A 108 -16.87 -12.03 6.83
C ASN A 108 -15.51 -11.41 7.18
N GLY A 109 -14.79 -10.92 6.17
CA GLY A 109 -13.56 -10.14 6.35
C GLY A 109 -13.84 -8.71 6.82
N SER A 110 -12.78 -7.88 6.88
CA SER A 110 -12.90 -6.43 7.12
C SER A 110 -13.91 -5.78 6.17
N SER A 111 -14.78 -4.89 6.68
CA SER A 111 -15.83 -4.24 5.87
C SER A 111 -15.27 -3.27 4.81
N THR A 112 -14.01 -2.87 4.95
CA THR A 112 -13.24 -2.05 4.00
C THR A 112 -12.36 -2.86 3.05
N GLY A 113 -12.41 -4.19 3.12
CA GLY A 113 -11.77 -5.06 2.14
C GLY A 113 -12.59 -5.21 0.86
N PRO A 114 -12.00 -5.69 -0.24
CA PRO A 114 -12.75 -6.17 -1.39
C PRO A 114 -13.72 -7.29 -0.99
N ASP A 115 -14.84 -7.37 -1.70
CA ASP A 115 -15.93 -8.28 -1.37
C ASP A 115 -15.55 -9.78 -1.50
N GLU A 116 -16.40 -10.65 -0.95
CA GLU A 116 -16.12 -12.09 -0.96
C GLU A 116 -16.09 -12.69 -2.38
N LYS A 117 -16.73 -12.05 -3.37
CA LYS A 117 -16.70 -12.49 -4.78
C LYS A 117 -15.37 -12.14 -5.42
N PHE A 118 -14.81 -10.97 -5.11
CA PHE A 118 -13.46 -10.59 -5.51
C PHE A 118 -12.42 -11.56 -4.92
N ILE A 119 -12.51 -11.89 -3.63
CA ILE A 119 -11.61 -12.86 -3.00
C ILE A 119 -11.73 -14.24 -3.67
N LYS A 120 -12.94 -14.64 -4.05
CA LYS A 120 -13.23 -15.88 -4.81
C LYS A 120 -12.82 -15.84 -6.28
N ALA A 121 -12.43 -14.70 -6.85
CA ALA A 121 -12.10 -14.54 -8.27
C ALA A 121 -10.70 -15.09 -8.67
N ALA A 122 -10.06 -15.89 -7.80
CA ALA A 122 -8.74 -16.50 -7.99
C ALA A 122 -7.56 -15.52 -8.23
N THR A 123 -7.78 -14.23 -7.99
CA THR A 123 -6.76 -13.17 -7.97
C THR A 123 -5.99 -13.14 -6.65
N VAL A 124 -6.60 -13.61 -5.56
CA VAL A 124 -6.04 -13.74 -4.21
C VAL A 124 -5.66 -15.19 -3.93
N THR A 125 -4.46 -15.44 -3.40
CA THR A 125 -3.99 -16.78 -3.00
C THR A 125 -4.19 -17.06 -1.51
N GLU A 126 -4.16 -16.04 -0.67
CA GLU A 126 -4.27 -16.14 0.78
C GLU A 126 -4.87 -14.84 1.34
N HIS A 127 -5.76 -14.95 2.34
CA HIS A 127 -6.37 -13.81 3.03
C HIS A 127 -6.20 -13.99 4.54
N GLY A 128 -5.70 -12.93 5.20
CA GLY A 128 -5.55 -12.89 6.65
C GLY A 128 -6.13 -11.60 7.22
N THR A 129 -6.53 -11.63 8.49
CA THR A 129 -6.97 -10.44 9.25
C THR A 129 -6.14 -10.26 10.52
N CYS A 130 -5.90 -9.01 10.87
CA CYS A 130 -5.07 -8.61 12.01
C CYS A 130 -5.57 -7.31 12.64
N GLY A 131 -4.89 -6.88 13.71
CA GLY A 131 -5.26 -5.68 14.46
C GLY A 131 -6.51 -5.86 15.33
N SER A 132 -6.93 -4.76 15.97
CA SER A 132 -8.10 -4.78 16.87
C SER A 132 -9.34 -5.25 16.12
N ARG A 133 -10.01 -6.29 16.64
CA ARG A 133 -11.23 -6.90 16.08
C ARG A 133 -11.10 -7.41 14.62
N GLY A 134 -9.88 -7.58 14.09
CA GLY A 134 -9.67 -8.00 12.70
C GLY A 134 -9.89 -6.90 11.66
N ARG A 135 -9.86 -5.63 12.07
CA ARG A 135 -10.13 -4.44 11.24
C ARG A 135 -9.10 -4.18 10.12
N THR A 136 -8.04 -4.97 10.02
CA THR A 136 -7.08 -4.88 8.90
C THR A 136 -7.00 -6.24 8.20
N SER A 137 -7.27 -6.27 6.90
CA SER A 137 -7.13 -7.44 6.05
C SER A 137 -5.85 -7.33 5.20
N ILE A 138 -5.13 -8.45 5.05
CA ILE A 138 -4.04 -8.61 4.08
C ILE A 138 -4.45 -9.67 3.05
N TYR A 139 -4.22 -9.38 1.78
CA TYR A 139 -4.53 -10.25 0.64
C TYR A 139 -3.24 -10.53 -0.13
N MET A 140 -2.82 -11.78 -0.24
CA MET A 140 -1.71 -12.18 -1.12
C MET A 140 -2.21 -12.29 -2.56
N ILE A 141 -1.49 -11.66 -3.50
CA ILE A 141 -1.93 -11.48 -4.88
C ILE A 141 -1.21 -12.46 -5.81
N LYS A 142 -1.98 -13.18 -6.62
CA LYS A 142 -1.46 -14.10 -7.65
C LYS A 142 -0.95 -13.36 -8.90
N ASP A 143 -1.76 -12.44 -9.39
CA ASP A 143 -1.51 -11.61 -10.58
C ASP A 143 -1.97 -10.18 -10.26
N PRO A 144 -1.05 -9.22 -10.12
CA PRO A 144 -1.39 -7.84 -9.78
C PRO A 144 -2.25 -7.12 -10.81
N LYS A 145 -2.13 -7.46 -12.09
CA LYS A 145 -2.95 -6.85 -13.14
C LYS A 145 -4.37 -7.42 -13.12
N ALA A 146 -4.51 -8.73 -12.91
CA ALA A 146 -5.82 -9.36 -12.71
C ALA A 146 -6.51 -8.82 -11.45
N PHE A 147 -5.77 -8.68 -10.34
CA PHE A 147 -6.25 -8.07 -9.09
C PHE A 147 -6.78 -6.65 -9.31
N GLN A 148 -5.98 -5.77 -9.91
CA GLN A 148 -6.41 -4.39 -10.19
C GLN A 148 -7.61 -4.33 -11.16
N THR A 149 -7.69 -5.28 -12.12
CA THR A 149 -8.83 -5.38 -13.05
C THR A 149 -10.11 -5.76 -12.33
N ALA A 150 -10.05 -6.76 -11.44
CA ALA A 150 -11.18 -7.17 -10.62
C ALA A 150 -11.60 -6.07 -9.62
N PHE A 151 -10.65 -5.30 -9.07
CA PHE A 151 -10.93 -4.27 -8.08
C PHE A 151 -11.66 -3.09 -8.73
N LYS A 152 -11.22 -2.70 -9.92
CA LYS A 152 -11.94 -1.75 -10.76
C LYS A 152 -13.37 -2.21 -11.07
N ALA A 153 -13.56 -3.49 -11.39
CA ALA A 153 -14.88 -4.06 -11.66
C ALA A 153 -15.78 -4.03 -10.41
N GLU A 154 -15.23 -4.28 -9.22
CA GLU A 154 -15.96 -4.17 -7.95
C GLU A 154 -16.41 -2.73 -7.66
N ILE A 155 -15.53 -1.74 -7.80
CA ILE A 155 -15.87 -0.32 -7.62
C ILE A 155 -16.93 0.13 -8.64
N ALA A 156 -16.81 -0.32 -9.89
CA ALA A 156 -17.82 -0.07 -10.92
C ALA A 156 -19.18 -0.75 -10.62
N ALA A 157 -19.17 -1.97 -10.08
CA ALA A 157 -20.39 -2.68 -9.67
C ALA A 157 -21.10 -2.05 -8.46
N LYS A 158 -20.36 -1.35 -7.60
CA LYS A 158 -20.91 -0.46 -6.56
C LYS A 158 -21.46 0.86 -7.12
N GLY A 159 -21.40 1.07 -8.44
CA GLY A 159 -21.97 2.23 -9.13
C GLY A 159 -21.25 3.55 -8.89
N GLY A 160 -20.03 3.53 -8.37
CA GLY A 160 -19.40 4.74 -7.81
C GLY A 160 -20.02 5.19 -6.47
N GLY A 161 -20.75 4.29 -5.79
CA GLY A 161 -21.16 4.50 -4.40
C GLY A 161 -20.03 4.15 -3.43
N GLY A 162 -19.80 5.03 -2.45
CA GLY A 162 -18.75 4.90 -1.43
C GLY A 162 -17.97 6.20 -1.25
N ASN A 163 -16.93 6.20 -0.41
CA ASN A 163 -15.98 7.31 -0.34
C ASN A 163 -15.13 7.31 -1.64
N PRO A 164 -15.14 8.36 -2.48
CA PRO A 164 -14.33 8.43 -3.70
C PRO A 164 -12.83 8.47 -3.42
N ASN A 165 -12.42 8.89 -2.21
CA ASN A 165 -11.04 8.85 -1.73
C ASN A 165 -10.65 7.48 -1.15
N GLY A 166 -11.60 6.56 -1.03
CA GLY A 166 -11.37 5.20 -0.58
C GLY A 166 -10.66 4.35 -1.63
N GLY A 167 -9.86 3.40 -1.16
CA GLY A 167 -9.11 2.47 -2.00
C GLY A 167 -8.49 1.38 -1.15
N ILE A 168 -7.61 0.57 -1.75
CA ILE A 168 -6.84 -0.45 -1.05
C ILE A 168 -5.35 -0.17 -1.19
N VAL A 169 -4.59 -0.28 -0.10
CA VAL A 169 -3.12 -0.10 -0.16
C VAL A 169 -2.51 -1.33 -0.81
N ILE A 170 -1.59 -1.16 -1.76
CA ILE A 170 -0.97 -2.27 -2.50
C ILE A 170 0.56 -2.24 -2.45
N GLY A 171 1.13 -3.45 -2.39
CA GLY A 171 2.51 -3.75 -2.76
C GLY A 171 2.55 -4.46 -4.11
N GLN A 172 3.69 -5.09 -4.43
CA GLN A 172 3.86 -5.86 -5.67
C GLN A 172 3.07 -7.17 -5.70
N ASP A 173 2.93 -7.85 -4.56
CA ASP A 173 2.31 -9.18 -4.45
C ASP A 173 1.38 -9.32 -3.25
N PHE A 174 1.01 -8.20 -2.62
CA PHE A 174 0.01 -8.16 -1.55
C PHE A 174 -0.78 -6.85 -1.57
N ALA A 175 -1.96 -6.85 -0.96
CA ALA A 175 -2.76 -5.67 -0.70
C ALA A 175 -3.27 -5.65 0.75
N VAL A 176 -3.58 -4.46 1.26
CA VAL A 176 -3.98 -4.21 2.64
C VAL A 176 -5.17 -3.24 2.64
N GLY A 177 -6.28 -3.67 3.23
CA GLY A 177 -7.44 -2.81 3.53
C GLY A 177 -7.63 -2.71 5.04
N SER A 178 -7.98 -1.54 5.56
CA SER A 178 -8.20 -1.34 6.98
C SER A 178 -9.41 -0.45 7.27
N GLU A 179 -10.16 -0.74 8.33
CA GLU A 179 -11.19 0.15 8.89
C GLU A 179 -10.58 1.21 9.83
N SER A 180 -9.25 1.39 9.81
CA SER A 180 -8.53 2.35 10.64
C SER A 180 -7.82 3.34 9.73
N SER A 181 -8.29 4.58 9.70
CA SER A 181 -7.70 5.67 8.93
C SER A 181 -6.23 5.90 9.28
N ASP A 182 -5.87 5.80 10.57
CA ASP A 182 -4.47 5.81 11.05
C ASP A 182 -3.61 4.72 10.40
N ALA A 183 -4.16 3.51 10.22
CA ALA A 183 -3.44 2.37 9.65
C ALA A 183 -3.22 2.56 8.15
N MET A 184 -4.25 3.02 7.43
CA MET A 184 -4.16 3.37 6.01
C MET A 184 -3.11 4.47 5.80
N SER A 185 -3.18 5.55 6.59
CA SER A 185 -2.24 6.68 6.52
C SER A 185 -0.79 6.24 6.82
N SER A 186 -0.58 5.41 7.84
CA SER A 186 0.75 4.91 8.21
C SER A 186 1.38 4.04 7.12
N LEU A 187 0.58 3.25 6.41
CA LEU A 187 1.01 2.41 5.30
C LEU A 187 1.33 3.19 4.01
N LEU A 188 0.85 4.43 3.88
CA LEU A 188 1.13 5.32 2.74
C LEU A 188 2.32 6.27 2.98
N THR A 189 2.96 6.17 4.15
CA THR A 189 4.18 6.95 4.44
C THR A 189 5.31 6.61 3.47
N PRO A 190 6.23 7.55 3.16
CA PRO A 190 7.40 7.28 2.32
C PRO A 190 8.29 6.13 2.83
N GLN A 191 8.30 5.89 4.14
CA GLN A 191 9.03 4.80 4.80
C GLN A 191 8.39 3.42 4.55
N ALA A 192 7.06 3.36 4.41
CA ALA A 192 6.36 2.17 3.94
C ALA A 192 6.52 2.01 2.42
N GLY A 193 6.38 3.09 1.65
CA GLY A 193 6.55 3.05 0.19
C GLY A 193 5.50 2.22 -0.56
N LEU A 194 4.42 1.81 0.10
CA LEU A 194 3.20 1.31 -0.54
C LEU A 194 2.42 2.48 -1.13
N LEU A 195 1.41 2.18 -1.96
CA LEU A 195 0.49 3.18 -2.51
C LEU A 195 -0.94 2.65 -2.47
N MET A 196 -1.90 3.56 -2.33
CA MET A 196 -3.32 3.26 -2.46
C MET A 196 -3.67 3.11 -3.94
N LEU A 197 -4.21 1.96 -4.28
CA LEU A 197 -4.95 1.73 -5.51
C LEU A 197 -6.33 2.35 -5.37
N ASN A 198 -6.58 3.42 -6.13
CA ASN A 198 -7.90 3.99 -6.30
C ASN A 198 -8.36 3.77 -7.76
N CYS A 199 -9.59 3.31 -7.94
CA CYS A 199 -10.23 3.05 -9.24
C CYS A 199 -11.58 3.79 -9.38
N HIS A 200 -11.89 4.71 -8.46
CA HIS A 200 -13.16 5.42 -8.42
C HIS A 200 -13.19 6.52 -9.49
N PRO A 201 -14.19 6.55 -10.40
CA PRO A 201 -14.16 7.41 -11.59
C PRO A 201 -14.10 8.91 -11.24
N GLU A 202 -14.64 9.31 -10.08
CA GLU A 202 -14.66 10.70 -9.63
C GLU A 202 -13.45 11.11 -8.80
N PHE A 203 -12.57 10.17 -8.42
CA PHE A 203 -11.39 10.46 -7.61
C PHE A 203 -10.46 11.46 -8.30
N THR A 204 -10.05 12.49 -7.57
CA THR A 204 -8.93 13.36 -7.94
C THR A 204 -8.06 13.49 -6.70
N ALA A 205 -6.87 12.87 -6.66
CA ALA A 205 -5.95 13.16 -5.56
C ALA A 205 -5.49 14.64 -5.66
N PRO A 206 -5.41 15.39 -4.55
CA PRO A 206 -5.00 16.79 -4.55
C PRO A 206 -3.59 17.03 -5.09
N SER A 207 -3.22 18.30 -5.26
CA SER A 207 -1.84 18.71 -5.48
C SER A 207 -0.96 18.37 -4.26
N GLY A 208 0.36 18.23 -4.47
CA GLY A 208 1.30 17.80 -3.43
C GLY A 208 1.44 16.28 -3.24
N TYR A 209 0.40 15.50 -3.53
CA TYR A 209 0.43 14.04 -3.42
C TYR A 209 1.02 13.34 -4.65
N ARG A 210 1.68 12.21 -4.43
CA ARG A 210 2.14 11.30 -5.48
C ARG A 210 0.92 10.70 -6.18
N LYS A 211 0.92 10.72 -7.50
CA LYS A 211 -0.03 10.03 -8.38
C LYS A 211 0.77 9.34 -9.45
N GLU A 212 0.46 8.07 -9.73
CA GLU A 212 1.12 7.26 -10.76
C GLU A 212 0.11 6.36 -11.48
N PRO A 213 0.35 5.97 -12.75
CA PRO A 213 -0.47 4.98 -13.43
C PRO A 213 -0.46 3.63 -12.71
N ALA A 214 -1.63 3.04 -12.50
CA ALA A 214 -1.75 1.64 -12.14
C ALA A 214 -1.50 0.72 -13.36
N LEU A 215 -1.46 -0.60 -13.17
CA LEU A 215 -1.32 -1.60 -14.25
C LEU A 215 -2.59 -1.69 -15.13
N VAL A 216 -3.68 -1.04 -14.72
CA VAL A 216 -4.99 -1.04 -15.37
C VAL A 216 -5.44 0.40 -15.59
N LYS A 217 -5.77 0.75 -16.85
CA LYS A 217 -6.23 2.10 -17.22
C LYS A 217 -7.50 2.49 -16.45
N GLY A 218 -7.52 3.69 -15.90
CA GLY A 218 -8.64 4.17 -15.07
C GLY A 218 -8.54 3.73 -13.61
N CYS A 219 -7.36 3.32 -13.16
CA CYS A 219 -6.96 3.26 -11.77
C CYS A 219 -5.63 4.02 -11.61
N VAL A 220 -5.44 4.62 -10.43
CA VAL A 220 -4.26 5.40 -10.05
C VAL A 220 -3.66 4.83 -8.77
N LEU A 221 -2.34 4.93 -8.64
CA LEU A 221 -1.60 4.67 -7.41
C LEU A 221 -1.26 6.00 -6.76
N THR A 222 -1.52 6.16 -5.46
CA THR A 222 -1.32 7.43 -4.75
C THR A 222 -0.93 7.24 -3.28
N ASP A 223 -0.24 8.21 -2.69
CA ASP A 223 0.01 8.31 -1.25
C ASP A 223 -1.05 9.17 -0.53
N TYR A 224 -2.03 9.72 -1.26
CA TYR A 224 -3.19 10.39 -0.70
C TYR A 224 -4.19 9.40 -0.11
N TYR A 225 -4.67 9.68 1.09
CA TYR A 225 -5.85 9.06 1.68
C TYR A 225 -6.52 10.04 2.64
N VAL A 226 -7.85 10.08 2.60
CA VAL A 226 -8.69 10.76 3.61
C VAL A 226 -9.98 9.94 3.77
N ASP A 227 -10.41 9.79 5.02
CA ASP A 227 -11.59 9.01 5.42
C ASP A 227 -12.88 9.83 5.27
#